data_AF-M5BHX8-F1
#
_entry.id   AF-M5BHX8-F1
#
_cell.length_a   1.000
_cell.length_b   1.000
_cell.length_c   1.000
_cell.angle_alpha   90.00
_cell.angle_beta   90.00
_cell.angle_gamma   90.00
#
_symmetry.space_group_name_H-M   'P 1'
#
loop_
_entity.id
_entity.type
_entity.pdbx_description
1 polymer ?
#
loop_
_entity_poly.entity_id
_entity_poly.type
_entity_poly.pdbx_seq_one_letter_code
_entity_poly.pdbx_strand_id
1 'polypeptide(L)'
;MQSAVKEKIASLGKNGPANERRNELKGELDSLRSQQAGAKTSRTRILDELKSLQEENQKKIKDLQASKGKVTYKTVQDVDNQIRKLESQVESGSMKIAEEKRALNDITQLKRSRKTVEGFQAEEEAIQANKAKIDELKKELDDPEAKAASERFDTIKKELDDIKKEQDEAYAQ
;
A
#
# COMPACT_ATOMS: atom_id res chain seq x y z
N MET A 1 -8.07 29.72 54.64
CA MET A 1 -8.74 29.68 53.33
C MET A 1 -8.29 30.80 52.38
N GLN A 2 -8.29 32.08 52.78
CA GLN A 2 -7.90 33.17 51.88
C GLN A 2 -6.46 33.12 51.33
N SER A 3 -5.47 32.62 52.09
CA SER A 3 -4.09 32.50 51.58
C SER A 3 -3.94 31.43 50.51
N ALA A 4 -4.58 30.28 50.65
CA ALA A 4 -4.51 29.19 49.67
C ALA A 4 -5.18 29.56 48.33
N VAL A 5 -6.28 30.32 48.38
CA VAL A 5 -6.95 30.85 47.18
C VAL A 5 -6.05 31.88 46.48
N LYS A 6 -5.42 32.79 47.22
CA LYS A 6 -4.46 33.76 46.66
C LYS A 6 -3.23 33.07 46.05
N GLU A 7 -2.71 32.02 46.66
CA GLU A 7 -1.59 31.22 46.13
C GLU A 7 -1.98 30.51 44.83
N LYS A 8 -3.19 29.91 44.78
CA LYS A 8 -3.71 29.25 43.58
C LYS A 8 -3.98 30.22 42.44
N ILE A 9 -4.50 31.42 42.74
CA ILE A 9 -4.67 32.49 41.75
C ILE A 9 -3.32 33.03 41.27
N ALA A 10 -2.32 33.13 42.16
CA ALA A 10 -0.96 33.55 41.80
C ALA A 10 -0.27 32.51 40.89
N SER A 11 -0.46 31.22 41.15
CA SER A 11 0.09 30.14 40.31
C SER A 11 -0.59 30.02 38.93
N LEU A 12 -1.88 30.40 38.85
CA LEU A 12 -2.68 30.44 37.61
C LEU A 12 -2.61 31.79 36.87
N GLY A 13 -1.96 32.79 37.47
CA GLY A 13 -1.80 34.14 36.94
C GLY A 13 -0.82 34.21 35.77
N LYS A 14 -0.71 35.41 35.17
CA LYS A 14 0.03 35.67 33.91
C LYS A 14 1.52 35.26 33.94
N ASN A 15 2.14 35.19 35.12
CA ASN A 15 3.54 34.80 35.32
C ASN A 15 3.67 33.58 36.26
N GLY A 16 2.60 32.81 36.45
CA GLY A 16 2.62 31.62 37.29
C GLY A 16 3.05 30.37 36.52
N PRO A 17 3.54 29.33 37.23
CA PRO A 17 4.04 28.09 36.63
C PRO A 17 2.99 27.37 35.76
N ALA A 18 1.69 27.54 36.03
CA ALA A 18 0.63 26.98 35.20
C ALA A 18 0.53 27.68 33.82
N ASN A 19 0.81 28.99 33.75
CA ASN A 19 0.80 29.73 32.49
C ASN A 19 2.05 29.44 31.65
N GLU A 20 3.20 29.23 32.29
CA GLU A 20 4.42 28.75 31.63
C GLU A 20 4.19 27.35 31.03
N ARG A 21 3.67 26.41 31.83
CA ARG A 21 3.30 25.06 31.37
C ARG A 21 2.30 25.10 30.20
N ARG A 22 1.31 25.98 30.26
CA ARG A 22 0.35 26.18 29.17
C ARG A 22 1.00 26.69 27.89
N ASN A 23 1.98 27.59 27.99
CA ASN A 23 2.69 28.11 26.82
C ASN A 23 3.61 27.05 26.20
N GLU A 24 4.28 26.25 27.02
CA GLU A 24 5.06 25.08 26.56
C GLU A 24 4.16 24.07 25.82
N LEU A 25 3.04 23.68 26.43
CA LEU A 25 2.07 22.75 25.83
C LEU A 25 1.50 23.27 24.51
N LYS A 26 1.23 24.58 24.40
CA LYS A 26 0.82 25.20 23.13
C LYS A 26 1.92 25.15 22.07
N GLY A 27 3.16 25.44 22.45
CA GLY A 27 4.31 25.34 21.53
C GLY A 27 4.53 23.92 21.02
N GLU A 28 4.42 22.93 21.91
CA GLU A 28 4.49 21.51 21.55
C GLU A 28 3.32 21.10 20.65
N LEU A 29 2.11 21.57 20.93
CA LEU A 29 0.92 21.31 20.12
C LEU A 29 1.03 21.91 18.70
N ASP A 30 1.55 23.12 18.56
CA ASP A 30 1.75 23.76 17.24
C ASP A 30 2.85 23.06 16.44
N SER A 31 3.91 22.59 17.10
CA SER A 31 4.94 21.75 16.47
C SER A 31 4.36 20.41 15.98
N LEU A 32 3.60 19.72 16.84
CA LEU A 32 2.92 18.46 16.50
C LEU A 32 1.91 18.65 15.36
N ARG A 33 1.16 19.75 15.33
CA ARG A 33 0.25 20.06 14.21
C ARG A 33 0.99 20.20 12.89
N SER A 34 2.11 20.90 12.88
CA SER A 34 2.93 21.08 11.69
C SER A 34 3.47 19.73 11.19
N GLN A 35 3.99 18.91 12.10
CA GLN A 35 4.47 17.56 11.80
C GLN A 35 3.35 16.65 11.27
N GLN A 36 2.18 16.66 11.91
CA GLN A 36 1.00 15.90 11.47
C GLN A 36 0.49 16.33 10.09
N ALA A 37 0.51 17.63 9.78
CA ALA A 37 0.08 18.13 8.47
C ALA A 37 1.00 17.64 7.33
N GLY A 38 2.32 17.68 7.55
CA GLY A 38 3.31 17.13 6.61
C GLY A 38 3.16 15.61 6.45
N ALA A 39 3.09 14.88 7.57
CA ALA A 39 2.93 13.43 7.58
C ALA A 39 1.63 12.98 6.90
N LYS A 40 0.51 13.69 7.13
CA LYS A 40 -0.77 13.40 6.48
C LYS A 40 -0.71 13.55 4.97
N THR A 41 -0.02 14.59 4.47
CA THR A 41 0.13 14.81 3.03
C THR A 41 0.94 13.70 2.37
N SER A 42 2.07 13.32 3.01
CA SER A 42 2.87 12.18 2.56
C SER A 42 2.06 10.87 2.58
N ARG A 43 1.36 10.61 3.68
CA ARG A 43 0.52 9.43 3.87
C ARG A 43 -0.57 9.31 2.80
N THR A 44 -1.28 10.41 2.49
CA THR A 44 -2.29 10.41 1.42
C THR A 44 -1.66 10.07 0.08
N ARG A 45 -0.51 10.66 -0.25
CA ARG A 45 0.20 10.36 -1.50
C ARG A 45 0.61 8.89 -1.60
N ILE A 46 1.15 8.32 -0.52
CA ILE A 46 1.53 6.91 -0.45
C ILE A 46 0.30 6.01 -0.59
N LEU A 47 -0.82 6.35 0.05
CA LEU A 47 -2.08 5.61 -0.07
C LEU A 47 -2.64 5.63 -1.50
N ASP A 48 -2.57 6.78 -2.17
CA ASP A 48 -3.01 6.92 -3.56
C ASP A 48 -2.13 6.08 -4.51
N GLU A 49 -0.81 6.12 -4.33
CA GLU A 49 0.14 5.28 -5.09
C GLU A 49 -0.09 3.79 -4.82
N LEU A 50 -0.27 3.42 -3.55
CA LEU A 50 -0.57 2.05 -3.13
C LEU A 50 -1.84 1.53 -3.79
N LYS A 51 -2.91 2.34 -3.81
CA LYS A 51 -4.18 1.98 -4.43
C LYS A 51 -4.02 1.78 -5.94
N SER A 52 -3.35 2.72 -6.61
CA SER A 52 -3.09 2.63 -8.05
C SER A 52 -2.28 1.38 -8.41
N LEU A 53 -1.21 1.09 -7.67
CA LEU A 53 -0.39 -0.11 -7.87
C LEU A 53 -1.17 -1.41 -7.59
N GLN A 54 -2.03 -1.42 -6.58
CA GLN A 54 -2.88 -2.58 -6.28
C GLN A 54 -3.87 -2.86 -7.40
N GLU A 55 -4.52 -1.83 -7.94
CA GLU A 55 -5.45 -1.95 -9.07
C GLU A 55 -4.72 -2.43 -10.34
N GLU A 56 -3.55 -1.85 -10.64
CA GLU A 56 -2.73 -2.28 -11.78
C GLU A 56 -2.27 -3.74 -11.63
N ASN A 57 -1.77 -4.11 -10.45
CA ASN A 57 -1.30 -5.46 -10.18
C ASN A 57 -2.45 -6.48 -10.26
N GLN A 58 -3.63 -6.14 -9.72
CA GLN A 58 -4.80 -7.00 -9.81
C GLN A 58 -5.23 -7.18 -11.27
N LYS A 59 -5.17 -6.12 -12.08
CA LYS A 59 -5.45 -6.20 -13.52
C LYS A 59 -4.46 -7.13 -14.23
N LYS A 60 -3.15 -6.93 -14.02
CA LYS A 60 -2.10 -7.80 -14.59
C LYS A 60 -2.29 -9.27 -14.20
N ILE A 61 -2.62 -9.55 -12.94
CA ILE A 61 -2.89 -10.92 -12.47
C ILE A 61 -4.08 -11.53 -13.23
N LYS A 62 -5.19 -10.79 -13.36
CA LYS A 62 -6.38 -11.26 -14.11
C LYS A 62 -6.06 -11.50 -15.58
N ASP A 63 -5.33 -10.57 -16.21
CA ASP A 63 -4.94 -10.66 -17.61
C ASP A 63 -4.01 -11.87 -17.85
N LEU A 64 -3.02 -12.09 -16.97
CA LEU A 64 -2.14 -13.27 -17.02
C LEU A 64 -2.92 -14.57 -16.81
N GLN A 65 -3.85 -14.62 -15.85
CA GLN A 65 -4.70 -15.79 -15.62
C GLN A 65 -5.60 -16.09 -16.82
N ALA A 66 -6.19 -15.06 -17.43
CA ALA A 66 -7.00 -15.20 -18.62
C ALA A 66 -6.17 -15.71 -19.81
N SER A 67 -4.94 -15.22 -19.97
CA SER A 67 -4.02 -15.68 -21.01
C SER A 67 -3.56 -17.12 -20.78
N LYS A 68 -3.25 -17.48 -19.54
CA LYS A 68 -2.93 -18.86 -19.14
C LYS A 68 -4.09 -19.82 -19.37
N GLY A 69 -5.34 -19.38 -19.19
CA GLY A 69 -6.53 -20.18 -19.45
C GLY A 69 -6.80 -20.45 -20.95
N LYS A 70 -6.24 -19.62 -21.85
CA LYS A 70 -6.40 -19.78 -23.30
C LYS A 70 -5.36 -20.70 -23.94
N VAL A 71 -4.27 -21.00 -23.23
CA VAL A 71 -3.20 -21.85 -23.75
C VAL A 71 -3.26 -23.24 -23.12
N THR A 72 -3.08 -24.27 -23.96
CA THR A 72 -3.08 -25.66 -23.51
C THR A 72 -1.79 -26.02 -22.77
N TYR A 73 -0.66 -25.47 -23.23
CA TYR A 73 0.66 -25.69 -22.67
C TYR A 73 1.15 -24.43 -21.96
N LYS A 74 1.75 -24.62 -20.79
CA LYS A 74 2.13 -23.52 -19.89
C LYS A 74 3.58 -23.10 -20.01
N THR A 75 4.41 -23.92 -20.66
CA THR A 75 5.84 -23.66 -20.88
C THR A 75 6.15 -23.68 -22.37
N VAL A 76 7.14 -22.88 -22.77
CA VAL A 76 7.62 -22.84 -24.15
C VAL A 76 8.15 -24.20 -24.58
N GLN A 77 8.83 -24.90 -23.67
CA GLN A 77 9.37 -26.23 -23.91
C GLN A 77 8.28 -27.27 -24.22
N ASP A 78 7.16 -27.24 -23.50
CA ASP A 78 6.05 -28.16 -23.76
C ASP A 78 5.40 -27.89 -25.12
N VAL A 79 5.23 -26.61 -25.48
CA VAL A 79 4.74 -26.21 -26.80
C VAL A 79 5.68 -26.72 -27.90
N ASP A 80 6.98 -26.50 -27.75
CA ASP A 80 7.99 -26.90 -28.73
C ASP A 80 8.07 -28.43 -28.89
N ASN A 81 7.98 -29.18 -27.79
CA ASN A 81 7.95 -30.64 -27.81
C ASN A 81 6.71 -31.17 -28.56
N GLN A 82 5.54 -30.58 -28.33
CA GLN A 82 4.33 -30.99 -29.02
C GLN A 82 4.36 -30.63 -30.51
N ILE A 83 4.90 -29.46 -30.87
CA ILE A 83 5.10 -29.07 -32.27
C ILE A 83 5.99 -30.10 -32.98
N ARG A 84 7.16 -30.42 -32.41
CA ARG A 84 8.08 -31.41 -33.00
C ARG A 84 7.44 -32.78 -33.17
N LYS A 85 6.62 -33.20 -32.19
CA LYS A 85 5.89 -34.47 -32.27
C LYS A 85 4.91 -34.49 -33.44
N LEU A 86 4.11 -33.44 -33.61
CA LEU A 86 3.16 -33.34 -34.71
C LEU A 86 3.87 -33.21 -36.07
N GLU A 87 4.96 -32.44 -36.14
CA GLU A 87 5.78 -32.30 -37.35
C GLU A 87 6.35 -33.66 -37.79
N SER A 88 6.92 -34.44 -36.84
CA SER A 88 7.43 -35.79 -37.13
C SER A 88 6.33 -36.76 -37.59
N GLN A 89 5.12 -36.67 -37.03
CA GLN A 89 3.99 -37.50 -37.45
C GLN A 89 3.52 -37.17 -38.86
N VAL A 90 3.48 -35.88 -39.23
CA VAL A 90 3.16 -35.43 -40.59
C VAL A 90 4.25 -35.88 -41.57
N GLU A 91 5.52 -35.67 -41.24
CA GLU A 91 6.67 -36.04 -42.10
C GLU A 91 6.77 -37.55 -42.33
N SER A 92 6.36 -38.37 -41.36
CA SER A 92 6.36 -39.83 -41.51
C SER A 92 5.39 -40.34 -42.57
N GLY A 93 4.44 -39.51 -43.03
CA GLY A 93 3.46 -39.86 -44.05
C GLY A 93 2.48 -40.97 -43.64
N SER A 94 2.47 -41.38 -42.37
CA SER A 94 1.60 -42.47 -41.88
C SER A 94 0.18 -42.02 -41.56
N MET A 95 -0.10 -40.71 -41.61
CA MET A 95 -1.40 -40.13 -41.25
C MET A 95 -2.36 -40.11 -42.44
N LYS A 96 -3.66 -40.20 -42.17
CA LYS A 96 -4.67 -39.96 -43.21
C LYS A 96 -4.69 -38.46 -43.54
N ILE A 97 -4.98 -38.10 -44.80
CA ILE A 97 -5.04 -36.70 -45.28
C ILE A 97 -5.90 -35.80 -44.35
N ALA A 98 -7.00 -36.32 -43.83
CA ALA A 98 -7.86 -35.58 -42.89
C ALA A 98 -7.18 -35.29 -41.54
N GLU A 99 -6.38 -36.24 -41.04
CA GLU A 99 -5.63 -36.11 -39.78
C GLU A 99 -4.41 -35.22 -39.97
N GLU A 100 -3.71 -35.35 -41.09
CA GLU A 100 -2.58 -34.50 -41.48
C GLU A 100 -3.01 -33.02 -41.53
N LYS A 101 -4.15 -32.73 -42.17
CA LYS A 101 -4.71 -31.37 -42.20
C LYS A 101 -5.04 -30.83 -40.80
N ARG A 102 -5.51 -31.69 -39.88
CA ARG A 102 -5.73 -31.30 -38.47
C ARG A 102 -4.41 -31.03 -37.76
N ALA A 103 -3.42 -31.91 -37.90
CA ALA A 103 -2.11 -31.74 -37.30
C ALA A 103 -1.42 -30.44 -37.76
N LEU A 104 -1.52 -30.09 -39.05
CA LEU A 104 -1.01 -28.82 -39.58
C LEU A 104 -1.71 -27.59 -38.99
N ASN A 105 -3.04 -27.66 -38.78
CA ASN A 105 -3.78 -26.61 -38.10
C ASN A 105 -3.36 -26.48 -36.64
N ASP A 106 -3.18 -27.61 -35.94
CA ASP A 106 -2.77 -27.64 -34.54
C ASP A 106 -1.35 -27.07 -34.38
N ILE A 107 -0.41 -27.44 -35.25
CA ILE A 107 0.94 -26.86 -35.29
C ILE A 107 0.87 -25.32 -35.43
N THR A 108 0.00 -24.82 -36.31
CA THR A 108 -0.19 -23.37 -36.51
C THR A 108 -0.74 -22.70 -35.25
N GLN A 109 -1.70 -23.32 -34.57
CA GLN A 109 -2.24 -22.81 -33.30
C GLN A 109 -1.19 -22.84 -32.19
N LEU A 110 -0.40 -23.91 -32.10
CA LEU A 110 0.67 -24.06 -31.12
C LEU A 110 1.76 -23.00 -31.31
N LYS A 111 2.18 -22.74 -32.55
CA LYS A 111 3.15 -21.67 -32.87
C LYS A 111 2.64 -20.29 -32.43
N ARG A 112 1.34 -20.01 -32.54
CA ARG A 112 0.74 -18.77 -32.00
C ARG A 112 0.75 -18.76 -30.48
N SER A 113 0.38 -19.86 -29.83
CA SER A 113 0.38 -19.98 -28.37
C SER A 113 1.78 -19.84 -27.77
N ARG A 114 2.83 -20.30 -28.47
CA ARG A 114 4.23 -20.19 -28.08
C ARG A 114 4.61 -18.75 -27.75
N LYS A 115 4.28 -17.82 -28.64
CA LYS A 115 4.55 -16.39 -28.46
C LYS A 115 3.86 -15.82 -27.22
N THR A 116 2.64 -16.28 -26.94
CA THR A 116 1.91 -15.89 -25.73
C THR A 116 2.60 -16.43 -24.48
N VAL A 117 3.03 -17.69 -24.49
CA VAL A 117 3.71 -18.34 -23.36
C VAL A 117 5.08 -17.72 -23.06
N GLU A 118 5.82 -17.28 -24.09
CA GLU A 118 7.08 -16.53 -23.91
C GLU A 118 6.87 -15.22 -23.13
N GLY A 119 5.72 -14.57 -23.29
CA GLY A 119 5.38 -13.34 -22.56
C GLY A 119 5.04 -13.54 -21.08
N PHE A 120 4.67 -14.77 -20.66
CA PHE A 120 4.21 -15.02 -19.29
C PHE A 120 5.28 -14.78 -18.25
N GLN A 121 6.54 -15.12 -18.54
CA GLN A 121 7.63 -14.91 -17.58
C GLN A 121 7.82 -13.42 -17.25
N ALA A 122 7.80 -12.56 -18.27
CA ALA A 122 7.92 -11.12 -18.09
C ALA A 122 6.70 -10.53 -17.35
N GLU A 123 5.49 -11.03 -17.63
CA GLU A 123 4.28 -10.63 -16.90
C GLU A 123 4.32 -11.06 -15.42
N GLU A 124 4.80 -12.27 -15.13
CA GLU A 124 5.00 -12.75 -13.76
C GLU A 124 6.02 -11.92 -12.98
N GLU A 125 7.16 -11.62 -13.60
CA GLU A 125 8.20 -10.77 -13.01
C GLU A 125 7.67 -9.36 -12.70
N ALA A 126 6.89 -8.77 -13.62
CA ALA A 126 6.24 -7.48 -13.38
C ALA A 126 5.23 -7.53 -12.23
N ILE A 127 4.47 -8.61 -12.09
CA ILE A 127 3.54 -8.82 -10.96
C ILE A 127 4.31 -8.93 -9.64
N GLN A 128 5.43 -9.68 -9.62
CA GLN A 128 6.24 -9.82 -8.41
C GLN A 128 6.90 -8.49 -8.02
N ALA A 129 7.42 -7.73 -8.98
CA ALA A 129 7.98 -6.40 -8.74
C ALA A 129 6.92 -5.44 -8.16
N ASN A 130 5.72 -5.43 -8.74
CA ASN A 130 4.60 -4.63 -8.23
C ASN A 130 4.20 -5.06 -6.81
N LYS A 131 4.18 -6.36 -6.52
CA LYS A 131 3.88 -6.89 -5.18
C LYS A 131 4.92 -6.45 -4.15
N ALA A 132 6.21 -6.54 -4.49
CA ALA A 132 7.29 -6.07 -3.63
C ALA A 132 7.14 -4.58 -3.31
N LYS A 133 6.87 -3.75 -4.32
CA LYS A 133 6.66 -2.31 -4.14
C LYS A 133 5.41 -2.00 -3.28
N ILE A 134 4.32 -2.75 -3.47
CA ILE A 134 3.12 -2.65 -2.62
C ILE A 134 3.46 -2.94 -1.16
N ASP A 135 4.27 -3.97 -0.89
CA ASP A 135 4.64 -4.34 0.47
C ASP A 135 5.62 -3.34 1.10
N GLU A 136 6.51 -2.72 0.32
CA GLU A 136 7.34 -1.60 0.75
C GLU A 136 6.51 -0.38 1.16
N LEU A 137 5.58 0.07 0.30
CA LEU A 137 4.70 1.21 0.60
C LEU A 137 3.80 0.95 1.81
N LYS A 138 3.37 -0.29 2.03
CA LYS A 138 2.62 -0.67 3.24
C LYS A 138 3.47 -0.54 4.51
N LYS A 139 4.74 -0.94 4.45
CA LYS A 139 5.67 -0.78 5.59
C LYS A 139 5.91 0.69 5.91
N GLU A 140 6.00 1.54 4.89
CA GLU A 140 6.14 2.99 5.08
C GLU A 140 4.90 3.62 5.74
N LEU A 141 3.71 3.04 5.55
CA LEU A 141 2.47 3.49 6.19
C LEU A 141 2.32 3.02 7.65
N ASP A 142 3.01 1.95 8.05
CA ASP A 142 3.00 1.41 9.41
C ASP A 142 4.01 2.13 10.31
N ASP A 143 3.92 3.47 10.32
CA ASP A 143 4.78 4.32 11.13
C ASP A 143 4.25 4.43 12.58
N PRO A 144 4.94 3.85 13.58
CA PRO A 144 4.58 3.99 14.98
C PRO A 144 4.77 5.43 15.50
N GLU A 145 5.64 6.22 14.89
CA GLU A 145 5.87 7.62 15.27
C GLU A 145 4.64 8.48 14.98
N ALA A 146 3.98 8.26 13.83
CA ALA A 146 2.72 8.92 13.50
C ALA A 146 1.59 8.60 14.51
N LYS A 147 1.53 7.36 15.00
CA LYS A 147 0.57 6.97 16.06
C LYS A 147 0.89 7.65 17.38
N ALA A 148 2.16 7.61 17.80
CA ALA A 148 2.61 8.27 19.03
C ALA A 148 2.40 9.79 18.98
N ALA A 149 2.63 10.43 17.84
CA ALA A 149 2.37 11.85 17.64
C ALA A 149 0.87 12.18 17.75
N SER A 150 -0.01 11.30 17.29
CA SER A 150 -1.47 11.46 17.47
C SER A 150 -1.87 11.34 18.94
N GLU A 151 -1.38 10.32 19.64
CA GLU A 151 -1.68 10.10 21.06
C GLU A 151 -1.17 11.25 21.94
N ARG A 152 0.03 11.75 21.65
CA ARG A 152 0.64 12.88 22.35
C ARG A 152 -0.13 14.19 22.10
N PHE A 153 -0.60 14.40 20.88
CA PHE A 153 -1.48 15.54 20.56
C PHE A 153 -2.78 15.48 21.37
N ASP A 154 -3.44 14.32 21.44
CA ASP A 154 -4.68 14.16 22.22
C ASP A 154 -4.45 14.33 23.73
N THR A 155 -3.30 13.89 24.23
CA THR A 155 -2.92 14.05 25.64
C THR A 155 -2.69 15.53 25.99
N ILE A 156 -1.89 16.24 25.19
CA ILE A 156 -1.62 17.68 25.39
C ILE A 156 -2.91 18.49 25.31
N LYS A 157 -3.83 18.12 24.41
CA LYS A 157 -5.12 18.80 24.29
C LYS A 157 -5.96 18.64 25.56
N LYS A 158 -5.99 17.43 26.15
CA LYS A 158 -6.66 17.19 27.44
C LYS A 158 -6.00 17.99 28.57
N GLU A 159 -4.68 17.98 28.67
CA GLU A 159 -3.94 18.77 29.67
C GLU A 159 -4.26 20.27 29.57
N LEU A 160 -4.36 20.81 28.35
CA LEU A 160 -4.74 22.21 28.11
C LEU A 160 -6.19 22.51 28.48
N ASP A 161 -7.12 21.58 28.21
CA ASP A 161 -8.52 21.70 28.59
C ASP A 161 -8.69 21.65 30.12
N ASP A 162 -7.94 20.79 30.81
CA ASP A 162 -7.93 20.68 32.27
C ASP A 162 -7.36 21.95 32.92
N ILE A 163 -6.21 22.45 32.47
CA ILE A 163 -5.62 23.72 32.96
C ILE A 163 -6.59 24.88 32.78
N LYS A 164 -7.31 24.92 31.65
CA LYS A 164 -8.30 25.96 31.40
C LYS A 164 -9.48 25.84 32.36
N LYS A 165 -9.99 24.63 32.59
CA LYS A 165 -11.07 24.38 33.53
C LYS A 165 -10.69 24.76 34.97
N GLU A 166 -9.49 24.39 35.42
CA GLU A 166 -8.97 24.77 36.74
C GLU A 166 -8.85 26.29 36.90
N GLN A 167 -8.46 26.99 35.82
CA GLN A 167 -8.42 28.44 35.76
C GLN A 167 -9.82 29.06 35.88
N ASP A 168 -10.78 28.59 35.06
CA ASP A 168 -12.15 29.09 35.06
C ASP A 168 -12.83 28.87 36.42
N GLU A 169 -12.61 27.72 37.07
CA GLU A 169 -13.10 27.43 38.43
C GLU A 169 -12.46 28.33 39.49
N ALA A 170 -11.15 28.60 39.39
CA ALA A 170 -10.45 29.46 40.35
C ALA A 170 -10.82 30.94 40.22
N TYR A 171 -11.23 31.40 39.04
CA TYR A 171 -11.74 32.76 38.82
C TYR A 171 -13.24 32.92 39.14
N ALA A 172 -13.98 31.80 39.24
CA ALA A 172 -15.40 31.79 39.61
C ALA A 172 -15.64 31.69 41.14
N GLN A 173 -14.59 31.41 41.94
CA GLN A 173 -14.60 31.42 43.41
C GLN A 173 -14.17 32.77 43.98
#